data_AF-A0A0D5C2K7-F1
#
_entry.id   AF-A0A0D5C2K7-F1
#
_cell.length_a   1.000
_cell.length_b   1.000
_cell.length_c   1.000
_cell.angle_alpha   90.00
_cell.angle_beta   90.00
_cell.angle_gamma   90.00
#
_symmetry.space_group_name_H-M   'P 1'
#
loop_
_entity.id
_entity.type
_entity.pdbx_description
1 polymer ?
#
loop_
_entity_poly.entity_id
_entity_poly.type
_entity_poly.pdbx_seq_one_letter_code
_entity_poly.pdbx_strand_id
1 'polypeptide(L)'
;MILKWNWSKNMAKKSQWTGGILGVARFSYRIIDNPPTLKIRYSMPEGSGICTDVNHSMIRPFRKILNDAKYPGKITYVFIRDEKKYHVLGAFSHTNRNIIFFPGVVDKRLLNFGEDELLSNGIEKHVDHFTLENNLDSWHVTVQEKEFDGTRFKSQKTKKIDENNYLWFIFKISDLNKMDLLPKELRFELYESLDEIKRRLPIITKARENGIFQVTELNDKEKSPFFWYVEFFISKSNKKEDHPKSPVIVMPNKDTKILEGRKKAMMRTHQVFLDGFDGSVFVRVSKVQGTINSHIIFESGQNIIPSSK
;
A
#
# COMPACT_ATOMS: atom_id res chain seq x y z
N MET A 1 11.75 -30.95 -10.82
CA MET A 1 10.51 -31.55 -10.24
C MET A 1 9.36 -30.52 -10.28
N ILE A 2 8.16 -30.85 -10.80
CA ILE A 2 7.00 -29.93 -10.82
C ILE A 2 6.07 -30.28 -9.65
N LEU A 3 6.15 -29.55 -8.53
CA LEU A 3 5.17 -29.64 -7.46
C LEU A 3 3.98 -28.73 -7.78
N LYS A 4 2.93 -29.29 -8.39
CA LYS A 4 1.62 -28.61 -8.52
C LYS A 4 0.87 -28.76 -7.20
N TRP A 5 0.87 -27.72 -6.37
CA TRP A 5 0.01 -27.67 -5.20
C TRP A 5 -1.30 -26.96 -5.55
N ASN A 6 -2.38 -27.74 -5.71
CA ASN A 6 -3.72 -27.23 -5.98
C ASN A 6 -4.45 -26.94 -4.66
N TRP A 7 -4.35 -25.70 -4.17
CA TRP A 7 -5.24 -25.18 -3.14
C TRP A 7 -6.47 -24.57 -3.82
N SER A 8 -7.55 -25.35 -3.99
CA SER A 8 -8.79 -24.85 -4.59
C SER A 8 -10.06 -25.11 -3.75
N LYS A 9 -10.00 -25.74 -2.57
CA LYS A 9 -11.22 -26.28 -1.96
C LYS A 9 -11.86 -25.53 -0.80
N ASN A 10 -11.23 -24.59 -0.08
CA ASN A 10 -11.81 -24.14 1.20
C ASN A 10 -12.06 -22.63 1.42
N MET A 11 -11.99 -21.76 0.41
CA MET A 11 -12.23 -20.31 0.64
C MET A 11 -13.30 -19.68 -0.26
N ALA A 12 -14.33 -20.44 -0.62
CA ALA A 12 -15.56 -19.91 -1.20
C ALA A 12 -16.61 -19.63 -0.10
N LYS A 13 -16.24 -19.00 1.01
CA LYS A 13 -17.25 -18.22 1.76
C LYS A 13 -17.34 -16.87 1.08
N LYS A 14 -18.30 -16.76 0.14
CA LYS A 14 -18.85 -15.46 -0.29
C LYS A 14 -19.32 -14.73 0.96
N SER A 15 -18.47 -13.91 1.54
CA SER A 15 -18.95 -12.89 2.45
C SER A 15 -19.51 -11.76 1.58
N GLN A 16 -20.80 -11.50 1.73
CA GLN A 16 -21.50 -10.41 1.06
C GLN A 16 -20.93 -9.09 1.59
N TRP A 17 -19.84 -8.60 1.00
CA TRP A 17 -19.30 -7.27 1.26
C TRP A 17 -19.69 -6.36 0.11
N THR A 18 -20.42 -5.30 0.43
CA THR A 18 -20.69 -4.18 -0.46
C THR A 18 -19.38 -3.43 -0.71
N GLY A 19 -18.67 -3.79 -1.78
CA GLY A 19 -17.45 -3.10 -2.22
C GLY A 19 -16.29 -4.03 -2.64
N GLY A 20 -16.55 -4.96 -3.57
CA GLY A 20 -15.54 -5.66 -4.39
C GLY A 20 -14.68 -6.73 -3.70
N ILE A 21 -14.93 -8.01 -4.01
CA ILE A 21 -13.94 -9.08 -3.82
C ILE A 21 -13.26 -9.31 -5.16
N LEU A 22 -11.98 -8.94 -5.27
CA LEU A 22 -11.13 -9.49 -6.32
C LEU A 22 -10.92 -10.98 -5.98
N GLY A 23 -11.20 -11.88 -6.92
CA GLY A 23 -11.10 -13.34 -6.71
C GLY A 23 -9.75 -13.81 -6.10
N VAL A 24 -9.73 -15.03 -5.59
CA VAL A 24 -8.54 -15.60 -4.92
C VAL A 24 -7.37 -15.71 -5.90
N ALA A 25 -6.30 -14.94 -5.68
CA ALA A 25 -5.08 -15.06 -6.47
C ALA A 25 -4.49 -16.46 -6.35
N ARG A 26 -4.04 -17.04 -7.46
CA ARG A 26 -3.41 -18.38 -7.45
C ARG A 26 -1.91 -18.25 -7.28
N PHE A 27 -1.33 -19.10 -6.45
CA PHE A 27 0.12 -19.24 -6.29
C PHE A 27 0.57 -20.52 -6.93
N SER A 28 1.62 -20.42 -7.71
CA SER A 28 2.39 -21.58 -8.12
C SER A 28 3.85 -21.21 -8.10
N TYR A 29 4.70 -22.19 -7.87
CA TYR A 29 6.13 -22.03 -8.00
C TYR A 29 6.70 -23.19 -8.80
N ARG A 30 7.84 -22.94 -9.43
CA ARG A 30 8.63 -23.98 -10.09
C ARG A 30 10.08 -23.79 -9.68
N ILE A 31 10.69 -24.87 -9.23
CA ILE A 31 12.14 -24.97 -9.09
C ILE A 31 12.65 -25.51 -10.43
N ILE A 32 13.46 -24.71 -11.11
CA ILE A 32 14.16 -25.13 -12.33
C ILE A 32 15.59 -25.47 -11.94
N ASP A 33 16.06 -26.63 -12.39
CA ASP A 33 17.38 -27.12 -12.05
C ASP A 33 18.41 -26.58 -13.07
N ASN A 34 19.49 -26.01 -12.54
CA ASN A 34 20.71 -25.52 -13.20
C ASN A 34 20.67 -24.11 -13.88
N PRO A 35 21.02 -23.02 -13.15
CA PRO A 35 21.14 -22.94 -11.69
C PRO A 35 19.76 -23.03 -11.01
N PRO A 36 19.69 -23.52 -9.75
CA PRO A 36 18.41 -23.62 -9.04
C PRO A 36 17.72 -22.26 -8.98
N THR A 37 16.57 -22.19 -9.66
CA THR A 37 15.80 -20.95 -9.74
C THR A 37 14.42 -21.17 -9.18
N LEU A 38 14.04 -20.44 -8.13
CA LEU A 38 12.67 -20.41 -7.65
C LEU A 38 11.89 -19.38 -8.46
N LYS A 39 11.04 -19.85 -9.38
CA LYS A 39 10.10 -18.99 -10.11
C LYS A 39 8.79 -18.96 -9.38
N ILE A 40 8.39 -17.80 -8.89
CA ILE A 40 7.11 -17.63 -8.21
C ILE A 40 6.14 -16.93 -9.15
N ARG A 41 4.96 -17.52 -9.30
CA ARG A 41 3.88 -17.03 -10.15
C ARG A 41 2.65 -16.73 -9.30
N TYR A 42 2.24 -15.47 -9.32
CA TYR A 42 0.98 -15.02 -8.73
C TYR A 42 0.01 -14.65 -9.83
N SER A 43 -1.04 -15.43 -10.04
CA SER A 43 -2.08 -15.09 -11.01
C SER A 43 -3.20 -14.30 -10.34
N MET A 44 -3.41 -13.08 -10.81
CA MET A 44 -4.51 -12.20 -10.39
C MET A 44 -5.70 -12.40 -11.31
N PRO A 45 -6.94 -12.33 -10.79
CA PRO A 45 -8.14 -12.61 -11.58
C PRO A 45 -8.42 -11.54 -12.66
N GLU A 46 -8.11 -10.27 -12.38
CA GLU A 46 -8.54 -9.12 -13.19
C GLU A 46 -7.37 -8.25 -13.71
N GLY A 47 -6.13 -8.63 -13.41
CA GLY A 47 -4.95 -7.88 -13.83
C GLY A 47 -4.57 -8.07 -15.31
N SER A 48 -3.67 -7.24 -15.81
CA SER A 48 -3.15 -7.32 -17.19
C SER A 48 -1.63 -7.51 -17.23
N GLY A 49 -1.12 -8.19 -18.26
CA GLY A 49 0.33 -8.37 -18.44
C GLY A 49 1.04 -9.20 -17.38
N ILE A 50 2.37 -9.21 -17.46
CA ILE A 50 3.28 -9.90 -16.54
C ILE A 50 4.22 -8.85 -15.96
N CYS A 51 4.37 -8.82 -14.65
CA CYS A 51 5.30 -7.93 -13.95
C CYS A 51 6.45 -8.75 -13.38
N THR A 52 7.67 -8.39 -13.79
CA THR A 52 8.94 -8.94 -13.29
C THR A 52 9.75 -7.89 -12.49
N ASP A 53 9.21 -6.69 -12.34
CA ASP A 53 9.93 -5.59 -11.70
C ASP A 53 9.99 -5.79 -10.19
N VAL A 54 11.20 -6.02 -9.66
CA VAL A 54 11.46 -6.17 -8.23
C VAL A 54 11.12 -4.92 -7.42
N ASN A 55 10.96 -3.77 -8.08
CA ASN A 55 10.54 -2.52 -7.50
C ASN A 55 9.02 -2.36 -7.43
N HIS A 56 8.24 -3.23 -8.06
CA HIS A 56 6.79 -3.17 -8.03
C HIS A 56 6.24 -3.34 -6.60
N SER A 57 5.26 -2.53 -6.21
CA SER A 57 4.70 -2.53 -4.85
C SER A 57 4.19 -3.89 -4.37
N MET A 58 3.73 -4.74 -5.29
CA MET A 58 3.29 -6.08 -4.94
C MET A 58 4.42 -7.09 -4.68
N ILE A 59 5.63 -6.82 -5.15
CA ILE A 59 6.82 -7.68 -5.00
C ILE A 59 7.68 -7.21 -3.83
N ARG A 60 7.78 -5.90 -3.59
CA ARG A 60 8.64 -5.33 -2.53
C ARG A 60 8.47 -5.94 -1.13
N PRO A 61 7.26 -6.23 -0.61
CA PRO A 61 7.11 -6.87 0.70
C PRO A 61 7.86 -8.21 0.81
N PHE A 62 8.03 -8.91 -0.32
CA PHE A 62 8.77 -10.17 -0.34
C PHE A 62 10.27 -9.96 -0.21
N ARG A 63 10.84 -8.78 -0.47
CA ARG A 63 12.30 -8.54 -0.42
C ARG A 63 12.95 -9.01 0.89
N LYS A 64 12.29 -8.84 2.04
CA LYS A 64 12.80 -9.38 3.32
C LYS A 64 12.87 -10.91 3.33
N ILE A 65 11.94 -11.59 2.66
CA ILE A 65 12.00 -13.04 2.44
C ILE A 65 13.01 -13.39 1.35
N LEU A 66 13.19 -12.55 0.33
CA LEU A 66 14.07 -12.80 -0.82
C LEU A 66 15.54 -12.49 -0.53
N ASN A 67 15.84 -11.62 0.44
CA ASN A 67 17.20 -11.26 0.83
C ASN A 67 17.58 -11.95 2.15
N ASP A 68 16.77 -11.78 3.19
CA ASP A 68 17.14 -12.18 4.56
C ASP A 68 16.47 -13.48 5.04
N ALA A 69 15.59 -14.06 4.21
CA ALA A 69 14.68 -15.16 4.60
C ALA A 69 13.91 -14.90 5.90
N LYS A 70 13.56 -13.62 6.15
CA LYS A 70 12.77 -13.21 7.30
C LYS A 70 11.30 -13.14 6.92
N TYR A 71 10.44 -13.58 7.83
CA TYR A 71 8.99 -13.41 7.67
C TYR A 71 8.65 -11.91 7.66
N PRO A 72 7.99 -11.40 6.60
CA PRO A 72 7.72 -9.98 6.47
C PRO A 72 6.46 -9.57 7.23
N GLY A 73 5.70 -10.54 7.75
CA GLY A 73 4.31 -10.36 8.13
C GLY A 73 3.36 -10.93 7.08
N LYS A 74 2.06 -10.91 7.38
CA LYS A 74 1.05 -11.20 6.37
C LYS A 74 0.88 -9.99 5.45
N ILE A 75 0.89 -10.23 4.14
CA ILE A 75 0.81 -9.19 3.13
C ILE A 75 -0.66 -8.98 2.72
N THR A 76 -1.13 -7.74 2.79
CA THR A 76 -2.47 -7.33 2.38
C THR A 76 -2.39 -6.28 1.28
N TYR A 77 -3.11 -6.46 0.18
CA TYR A 77 -3.03 -5.55 -0.98
C TYR A 77 -4.27 -4.67 -1.06
N VAL A 78 -4.06 -3.39 -1.39
CA VAL A 78 -5.14 -2.42 -1.58
C VAL A 78 -5.06 -1.86 -2.99
N PHE A 79 -6.21 -1.76 -3.65
CA PHE A 79 -6.35 -1.29 -5.01
C PHE A 79 -7.38 -0.16 -5.13
N ILE A 80 -7.17 0.70 -6.11
CA ILE A 80 -8.17 1.62 -6.63
C ILE A 80 -8.60 1.11 -8.00
N ARG A 81 -9.89 0.96 -8.21
CA ARG A 81 -10.46 0.63 -9.52
C ARG A 81 -10.94 1.90 -10.19
N ASP A 82 -10.54 2.05 -11.44
CA ASP A 82 -11.00 3.09 -12.34
C ASP A 82 -11.44 2.44 -13.65
N GLU A 83 -12.75 2.48 -13.90
CA GLU A 83 -13.41 1.76 -14.99
C GLU A 83 -13.05 0.25 -15.01
N LYS A 84 -12.23 -0.16 -15.99
CA LYS A 84 -11.76 -1.54 -16.20
C LYS A 84 -10.34 -1.79 -15.72
N LYS A 85 -9.67 -0.78 -15.15
CA LYS A 85 -8.30 -0.89 -14.66
C LYS A 85 -8.27 -0.96 -13.14
N TYR A 86 -7.32 -1.73 -12.63
CA TYR A 86 -7.01 -1.82 -11.20
C TYR A 86 -5.62 -1.28 -10.99
N HIS A 87 -5.53 -0.23 -10.16
CA HIS A 87 -4.30 0.43 -9.77
C HIS A 87 -3.95 -0.01 -8.35
N VAL A 88 -2.71 -0.38 -8.11
CA VAL A 88 -2.22 -0.79 -6.79
C VAL A 88 -2.02 0.45 -5.95
N LEU A 89 -2.83 0.63 -4.91
CA LEU A 89 -2.60 1.67 -3.92
C LEU A 89 -1.36 1.35 -3.09
N GLY A 90 -1.21 0.09 -2.73
CA GLY A 90 -0.01 -0.42 -2.09
C GLY A 90 -0.22 -1.77 -1.44
N ALA A 91 0.77 -2.18 -0.67
CA ALA A 91 0.74 -3.40 0.12
C ALA A 91 1.05 -3.09 1.58
N PHE A 92 0.26 -3.62 2.50
CA PHE A 92 0.55 -3.63 3.92
C PHE A 92 1.26 -4.91 4.32
N SER A 93 2.17 -4.80 5.28
CA SER A 93 2.76 -5.93 5.98
C SER A 93 2.77 -5.63 7.47
N HIS A 94 2.12 -6.46 8.27
CA HIS A 94 2.16 -6.34 9.72
C HIS A 94 3.20 -7.31 10.29
N THR A 95 4.29 -6.75 10.80
CA THR A 95 5.30 -7.50 11.57
C THR A 95 4.85 -7.61 13.03
N ASN A 96 5.57 -8.34 13.88
CA ASN A 96 5.23 -8.44 15.31
C ASN A 96 5.21 -7.09 16.07
N ARG A 97 5.70 -6.00 15.46
CA ARG A 97 5.81 -4.69 16.11
C ARG A 97 5.24 -3.56 15.27
N ASN A 98 5.51 -3.58 13.97
CA ASN A 98 5.29 -2.43 13.10
C ASN A 98 4.37 -2.77 11.93
N ILE A 99 3.57 -1.80 11.52
CA ILE A 99 2.80 -1.84 10.27
C ILE A 99 3.62 -1.16 9.19
N ILE A 100 3.88 -1.87 8.11
CA ILE A 100 4.67 -1.39 6.98
C ILE A 100 3.75 -1.23 5.77
N PHE A 101 3.84 -0.10 5.06
CA PHE A 101 3.09 0.16 3.84
C PHE A 101 4.03 0.45 2.67
N PHE A 102 3.88 -0.30 1.58
CA PHE A 102 4.64 -0.17 0.34
C PHE A 102 3.77 0.51 -0.73
N PRO A 103 3.98 1.81 -1.06
CA PRO A 103 3.09 2.58 -1.93
C PRO A 103 3.16 2.12 -3.39
N GLY A 104 2.02 1.86 -4.05
CA GLY A 104 1.99 1.45 -5.46
C GLY A 104 2.12 2.61 -6.43
N VAL A 105 3.32 3.20 -6.49
CA VAL A 105 3.64 4.35 -7.34
C VAL A 105 4.77 4.04 -8.30
N VAL A 106 4.61 4.49 -9.55
CA VAL A 106 5.62 4.37 -10.61
C VAL A 106 6.76 5.34 -10.35
N ASP A 107 6.42 6.61 -10.05
CA ASP A 107 7.37 7.64 -9.65
C ASP A 107 7.39 7.73 -8.12
N LYS A 108 8.49 7.26 -7.53
CA LYS A 108 8.64 7.11 -6.08
C LYS A 108 9.26 8.33 -5.42
N ARG A 109 9.51 9.41 -6.18
CA ARG A 109 10.23 10.57 -5.66
C ARG A 109 9.45 11.24 -4.53
N LEU A 110 10.10 11.39 -3.39
CA LEU A 110 9.57 12.08 -2.22
C LEU A 110 9.84 13.58 -2.37
N LEU A 111 8.83 14.36 -2.75
CA LEU A 111 9.02 15.79 -3.03
C LEU A 111 8.97 16.67 -1.77
N ASN A 112 8.29 16.24 -0.70
CA ASN A 112 8.20 17.00 0.55
C ASN A 112 8.00 16.05 1.74
N PHE A 113 8.99 15.93 2.63
CA PHE A 113 8.87 15.13 3.86
C PHE A 113 9.55 15.82 5.04
N GLY A 114 8.81 16.73 5.68
CA GLY A 114 9.31 17.51 6.81
C GLY A 114 10.41 18.51 6.43
N GLU A 115 10.92 19.22 7.45
CA GLU A 115 12.08 20.11 7.36
C GLU A 115 13.37 19.28 7.47
N ASP A 116 13.66 18.46 6.45
CA ASP A 116 14.92 17.71 6.40
C ASP A 116 15.86 18.35 5.36
N GLU A 117 17.02 18.85 5.81
CA GLU A 117 18.04 19.55 5.01
C GLU A 117 18.53 18.75 3.79
N LEU A 118 18.34 17.43 3.81
CA LEU A 118 18.71 16.56 2.69
C LEU A 118 17.74 16.67 1.50
N LEU A 119 16.50 17.12 1.69
CA LEU A 119 15.57 17.41 0.57
C LEU A 119 15.92 18.73 -0.12
N SER A 120 16.49 19.71 0.60
CA SER A 120 16.99 20.96 0.02
C SER A 120 18.21 20.78 -0.88
N ASN A 121 18.87 19.61 -0.84
CA ASN A 121 20.07 19.33 -1.63
C ASN A 121 19.78 18.65 -2.99
N GLY A 122 18.51 18.56 -3.43
CA GLY A 122 18.16 18.07 -4.77
C GLY A 122 18.33 16.57 -4.99
N ILE A 123 18.52 15.78 -3.91
CA ILE A 123 18.58 14.32 -4.00
C ILE A 123 17.17 13.80 -4.19
N GLU A 124 16.88 13.28 -5.40
CA GLU A 124 15.66 12.51 -5.65
C GLU A 124 15.69 11.26 -4.76
N LYS A 125 14.70 11.13 -3.86
CA LYS A 125 14.61 10.01 -2.93
C LYS A 125 13.45 9.12 -3.32
N HIS A 126 13.73 7.92 -3.81
CA HIS A 126 12.69 6.93 -4.06
C HIS A 126 12.18 6.30 -2.75
N VAL A 127 10.91 6.54 -2.43
CA VAL A 127 10.23 5.90 -1.30
C VAL A 127 10.16 4.39 -1.49
N ASP A 128 10.78 3.65 -0.58
CA ASP A 128 10.58 2.20 -0.50
C ASP A 128 9.31 1.88 0.27
N HIS A 129 9.21 2.34 1.52
CA HIS A 129 8.05 2.08 2.37
C HIS A 129 7.88 3.08 3.51
N PHE A 130 6.68 3.05 4.09
CA PHE A 130 6.27 3.75 5.29
C PHE A 130 6.19 2.75 6.43
N THR A 131 6.75 3.06 7.60
CA THR A 131 6.67 2.20 8.78
C THR A 131 6.00 2.96 9.91
N LEU A 132 4.85 2.46 10.37
CA LEU A 132 4.21 2.88 11.62
C LEU A 132 4.80 2.09 12.78
N GLU A 133 5.24 2.79 13.81
CA GLU A 133 5.80 2.18 15.01
C GLU A 133 4.70 1.56 15.89
N ASN A 134 5.10 0.64 16.76
CA ASN A 134 4.21 -0.12 17.64
C ASN A 134 3.32 0.73 18.55
N ASN A 135 3.74 1.95 18.90
CA ASN A 135 3.00 2.87 19.75
C ASN A 135 1.90 3.64 18.99
N LEU A 136 1.83 3.48 17.67
CA LEU A 136 0.90 4.16 16.76
C LEU A 136 1.01 5.69 16.75
N ASP A 137 1.96 6.26 17.48
CA ASP A 137 2.13 7.71 17.65
C ASP A 137 3.12 8.31 16.65
N SER A 138 3.92 7.45 16.02
CA SER A 138 5.01 7.87 15.14
C SER A 138 5.26 6.87 14.03
N TRP A 139 5.84 7.39 12.96
CA TRP A 139 6.13 6.63 11.76
C TRP A 139 7.32 7.25 11.03
N HIS A 140 7.91 6.50 10.10
CA HIS A 140 9.02 6.99 9.29
C HIS A 140 8.91 6.47 7.86
N VAL A 141 9.71 7.07 6.97
CA VAL A 141 9.90 6.61 5.60
C VAL A 141 11.28 5.99 5.48
N THR A 142 11.35 4.86 4.79
CA THR A 142 12.60 4.29 4.31
C THR A 142 12.70 4.51 2.80
N VAL A 143 13.86 4.95 2.34
CA VAL A 143 14.12 5.17 0.91
C VAL A 143 15.05 4.09 0.36
N GLN A 144 15.01 3.95 -0.95
CA GLN A 144 15.91 3.11 -1.72
C GLN A 144 16.66 3.99 -2.71
N GLU A 145 17.86 4.43 -2.32
CA GLU A 145 18.78 5.19 -3.19
C GLU A 145 20.19 4.63 -3.08
N LYS A 146 21.01 4.73 -4.14
CA LYS A 146 22.36 4.11 -4.15
C LYS A 146 23.22 4.46 -2.93
N GLU A 147 23.15 5.70 -2.48
CA GLU A 147 23.94 6.21 -1.34
C GLU A 147 23.19 6.09 0.01
N PHE A 148 21.88 5.86 -0.02
CA PHE A 148 21.01 5.89 1.15
C PHE A 148 20.11 4.65 1.25
N ASP A 149 20.51 3.53 0.66
CA ASP A 149 19.66 2.35 0.58
C ASP A 149 19.32 1.83 1.97
N GLY A 150 18.03 1.69 2.27
CA GLY A 150 17.55 1.31 3.60
C GLY A 150 17.64 2.42 4.65
N THR A 151 18.01 3.66 4.29
CA THR A 151 18.08 4.78 5.22
C THR A 151 16.69 5.17 5.70
N ARG A 152 16.55 5.23 7.02
CA ARG A 152 15.35 5.71 7.72
C ARG A 152 15.41 7.22 7.85
N PHE A 153 14.37 7.90 7.37
CA PHE A 153 14.17 9.33 7.60
C PHE A 153 13.61 9.62 8.99
N LYS A 154 13.74 10.88 9.40
CA LYS A 154 13.27 11.37 10.70
C LYS A 154 11.83 10.96 10.95
N SER A 155 11.59 10.40 12.13
CA SER A 155 10.25 9.99 12.55
C SER A 155 9.30 11.18 12.59
N GLN A 156 8.11 11.00 12.04
CA GLN A 156 6.99 11.93 12.07
C GLN A 156 5.95 11.43 13.08
N LYS A 157 5.27 12.34 13.77
CA LYS A 157 4.10 11.99 14.59
C LYS A 157 2.88 11.69 13.72
N THR A 158 2.08 10.71 14.11
CA THR A 158 0.69 10.56 13.65
C THR A 158 -0.16 11.67 14.28
N LYS A 159 -1.28 12.01 13.62
CA LYS A 159 -2.21 13.01 14.13
C LYS A 159 -3.37 12.33 14.81
N LYS A 160 -3.50 12.49 16.13
CA LYS A 160 -4.70 12.06 16.86
C LYS A 160 -5.91 12.86 16.37
N ILE A 161 -6.94 12.16 15.89
CA ILE A 161 -8.22 12.72 15.43
C ILE A 161 -9.24 12.69 16.57
N ASP A 162 -9.31 11.55 17.26
CA ASP A 162 -10.11 11.34 18.46
C ASP A 162 -9.42 10.30 19.38
N GLU A 163 -10.12 9.77 20.39
CA GLU A 163 -9.55 8.82 21.35
C GLU A 163 -9.02 7.53 20.71
N ASN A 164 -9.67 7.06 19.64
CA ASN A 164 -9.37 5.79 19.00
C ASN A 164 -8.65 5.95 17.67
N ASN A 165 -8.86 7.08 16.98
CA ASN A 165 -8.46 7.27 15.59
C ASN A 165 -7.26 8.21 15.45
N TYR A 166 -6.29 7.75 14.67
CA TYR A 166 -5.08 8.47 14.32
C TYR A 166 -4.99 8.54 12.81
N LEU A 167 -4.75 9.73 12.26
CA LEU A 167 -4.33 9.84 10.88
C LEU A 167 -2.83 9.56 10.80
N TRP A 168 -2.48 8.56 10.00
CA TRP A 168 -1.09 8.18 9.75
C TRP A 168 -0.46 9.14 8.73
N PHE A 169 -0.94 9.11 7.49
CA PHE A 169 -0.50 10.01 6.42
C PHE A 169 -1.59 10.17 5.37
N ILE A 170 -1.37 11.14 4.48
CA ILE A 170 -2.21 11.39 3.32
C ILE A 170 -1.38 11.20 2.06
N PHE A 171 -2.03 10.67 1.04
CA PHE A 171 -1.43 10.37 -0.25
C PHE A 171 -2.28 11.00 -1.35
N LYS A 172 -1.71 11.98 -2.06
CA LYS A 172 -2.34 12.70 -3.16
C LYS A 172 -1.76 12.24 -4.49
N ILE A 173 -2.61 12.06 -5.50
CA ILE A 173 -2.22 11.51 -6.80
C ILE A 173 -2.89 12.32 -7.91
N SER A 174 -2.11 12.89 -8.81
CA SER A 174 -2.65 13.72 -9.89
C SER A 174 -3.46 12.88 -10.88
N ASP A 175 -3.01 11.67 -11.16
CA ASP A 175 -3.59 10.72 -12.11
C ASP A 175 -3.24 9.28 -11.67
N LEU A 176 -4.20 8.36 -11.70
CA LEU A 176 -3.97 6.95 -11.39
C LEU A 176 -2.98 6.27 -12.34
N ASN A 177 -2.75 6.80 -13.54
CA ASN A 177 -1.69 6.33 -14.43
C ASN A 177 -0.27 6.48 -13.82
N LYS A 178 -0.13 7.23 -12.72
CA LYS A 178 1.11 7.33 -11.92
C LYS A 178 1.25 6.21 -10.89
N MET A 179 0.27 5.33 -10.78
CA MET A 179 0.28 4.17 -9.89
C MET A 179 0.63 2.89 -10.63
N ASP A 180 1.17 1.93 -9.88
CA ASP A 180 1.37 0.57 -10.36
C ASP A 180 0.05 -0.02 -10.87
N LEU A 181 0.05 -0.66 -12.04
CA LEU A 181 -1.12 -1.42 -12.51
C LEU A 181 -1.11 -2.82 -11.90
N LEU A 182 -2.29 -3.35 -11.54
CA LEU A 182 -2.43 -4.74 -11.12
C LEU A 182 -2.01 -5.67 -12.28
N PRO A 183 -0.91 -6.42 -12.13
CA PRO A 183 -0.51 -7.32 -13.19
C PRO A 183 -1.38 -8.58 -13.16
N LYS A 184 -1.61 -9.19 -14.33
CA LYS A 184 -2.24 -10.53 -14.39
C LYS A 184 -1.35 -11.56 -13.70
N GLU A 185 -0.05 -11.32 -13.76
CA GLU A 185 0.96 -12.22 -13.24
C GLU A 185 2.14 -11.49 -12.61
N LEU A 186 2.47 -11.78 -11.35
CA LEU A 186 3.76 -11.42 -10.76
C LEU A 186 4.74 -12.57 -10.96
N ARG A 187 5.94 -12.26 -11.44
CA ARG A 187 7.07 -13.18 -11.56
C ARG A 187 8.28 -12.61 -10.86
N PHE A 188 8.93 -13.41 -10.05
CA PHE A 188 10.29 -13.12 -9.61
C PHE A 188 11.06 -14.42 -9.49
N GLU A 189 12.37 -14.29 -9.69
CA GLU A 189 13.33 -15.38 -9.74
C GLU A 189 14.32 -15.20 -8.58
N LEU A 190 14.58 -16.28 -7.84
CA LEU A 190 15.65 -16.34 -6.87
C LEU A 190 16.73 -17.28 -7.39
N TYR A 191 17.96 -16.79 -7.45
CA TYR A 191 19.14 -17.57 -7.81
C TYR A 191 19.87 -17.96 -6.52
N GLU A 192 19.46 -19.08 -5.94
CA GLU A 192 19.90 -19.51 -4.61
C GLU A 192 20.14 -21.02 -4.61
N SER A 193 20.78 -21.56 -3.55
CA SER A 193 20.88 -23.01 -3.39
C SER A 193 19.50 -23.65 -3.19
N LEU A 194 19.36 -24.94 -3.53
CA LEU A 194 18.09 -25.67 -3.35
C LEU A 194 17.62 -25.69 -1.89
N ASP A 195 18.54 -25.79 -0.95
CA ASP A 195 18.22 -25.81 0.48
C ASP A 195 17.69 -24.46 0.95
N GLU A 196 18.25 -23.37 0.42
CA GLU A 196 17.79 -22.02 0.72
C GLU A 196 16.39 -21.75 0.13
N ILE A 197 16.14 -22.24 -1.09
CA ILE A 197 14.81 -22.21 -1.70
C ILE A 197 13.79 -22.98 -0.84
N LYS A 198 14.12 -24.20 -0.39
CA LYS A 198 13.26 -25.01 0.48
C LYS A 198 12.95 -24.31 1.80
N ARG A 199 13.93 -23.60 2.36
CA ARG A 199 13.78 -22.84 3.61
C ARG A 199 12.85 -21.63 3.46
N ARG A 200 12.94 -20.89 2.35
CA ARG A 200 12.15 -19.66 2.11
C ARG A 200 10.71 -19.96 1.68
N LEU A 201 10.48 -21.04 0.96
CA LEU A 201 9.18 -21.34 0.36
C LEU A 201 8.00 -21.40 1.37
N PRO A 202 8.11 -22.03 2.57
CA PRO A 202 7.06 -21.99 3.58
C PRO A 202 6.78 -20.57 4.08
N ILE A 203 7.82 -19.73 4.21
CA ILE A 203 7.70 -18.34 4.64
C ILE A 203 6.91 -17.52 3.62
N ILE A 204 7.25 -17.67 2.33
CA ILE A 204 6.55 -17.03 1.21
C ILE A 204 5.08 -17.47 1.19
N THR A 205 4.83 -18.77 1.34
CA THR A 205 3.48 -19.33 1.35
C THR A 205 2.65 -18.75 2.50
N LYS A 206 3.21 -18.72 3.71
CA LYS A 206 2.56 -18.18 4.92
C LYS A 206 2.30 -16.68 4.83
N ALA A 207 3.24 -15.89 4.31
CA ALA A 207 3.11 -14.43 4.21
C ALA A 207 1.95 -14.03 3.28
N ARG A 208 1.63 -14.89 2.32
CA ARG A 208 0.59 -14.69 1.32
C ARG A 208 -0.77 -15.24 1.72
N GLU A 209 -0.80 -16.28 2.56
CA GLU A 209 -2.01 -17.05 2.81
C GLU A 209 -3.18 -16.14 3.20
N ASN A 210 -4.29 -16.24 2.44
CA ASN A 210 -5.48 -15.41 2.62
C ASN A 210 -5.24 -13.92 2.40
N GLY A 211 -4.32 -13.55 1.48
CA GLY A 211 -4.11 -12.18 1.05
C GLY A 211 -5.44 -11.52 0.68
N ILE A 212 -5.78 -10.47 1.41
CA ILE A 212 -7.03 -9.73 1.22
C ILE A 212 -6.79 -8.70 0.12
N PHE A 213 -7.73 -8.62 -0.82
CA PHE A 213 -7.72 -7.66 -1.93
C PHE A 213 -8.85 -6.67 -1.71
N GLN A 214 -8.52 -5.46 -1.27
CA GLN A 214 -9.52 -4.42 -1.05
C GLN A 214 -9.55 -3.49 -2.24
N VAL A 215 -10.72 -3.39 -2.88
CA VAL A 215 -10.92 -2.53 -4.05
C VAL A 215 -11.76 -1.33 -3.65
N THR A 216 -11.24 -0.14 -3.90
CA THR A 216 -12.03 1.09 -3.82
C THR A 216 -12.46 1.52 -5.22
N GLU A 217 -13.75 1.77 -5.44
CA GLU A 217 -14.30 2.25 -6.72
C GLU A 217 -15.05 3.57 -6.48
N LEU A 218 -14.72 4.60 -7.27
CA LEU A 218 -15.36 5.92 -7.24
C LEU A 218 -15.93 6.25 -8.63
N ASN A 219 -17.21 5.94 -8.84
CA ASN A 219 -17.92 6.18 -10.10
C ASN A 219 -18.57 7.57 -10.17
N ASP A 220 -17.86 8.58 -9.67
CA ASP A 220 -18.35 9.95 -9.68
C ASP A 220 -17.95 10.63 -11.01
N LYS A 221 -18.95 11.16 -11.73
CA LYS A 221 -18.75 12.00 -12.92
C LYS A 221 -18.28 13.39 -12.49
N GLU A 222 -17.01 13.50 -12.15
CA GLU A 222 -16.40 14.76 -11.70
C GLU A 222 -16.06 15.71 -12.85
N LYS A 223 -16.19 17.00 -12.59
CA LYS A 223 -15.68 18.04 -13.50
C LYS A 223 -14.17 18.17 -13.28
N SER A 224 -13.40 18.03 -14.36
CA SER A 224 -11.97 18.31 -14.39
C SER A 224 -11.71 19.81 -14.15
N PRO A 225 -10.60 20.19 -13.47
CA PRO A 225 -9.53 19.35 -12.95
C PRO A 225 -9.83 18.79 -11.54
N PHE A 226 -9.39 17.55 -11.29
CA PHE A 226 -9.38 16.93 -9.97
C PHE A 226 -8.09 16.15 -9.73
N PHE A 227 -7.82 15.83 -8.48
CA PHE A 227 -6.79 14.88 -8.07
C PHE A 227 -7.36 13.88 -7.06
N TRP A 228 -6.71 12.73 -6.92
CA TRP A 228 -7.08 11.72 -5.93
C TRP A 228 -6.45 12.04 -4.59
N TYR A 229 -7.22 11.85 -3.53
CA TYR A 229 -6.84 12.15 -2.16
C TYR A 229 -7.17 10.95 -1.28
N VAL A 230 -6.12 10.33 -0.74
CA VAL A 230 -6.22 9.10 0.03
C VAL A 230 -5.76 9.35 1.47
N GLU A 231 -6.65 9.06 2.42
CA GLU A 231 -6.41 9.19 3.85
C GLU A 231 -6.15 7.80 4.44
N PHE A 232 -5.05 7.65 5.16
CA PHE A 232 -4.71 6.43 5.90
C PHE A 232 -4.89 6.66 7.38
N PHE A 233 -5.90 6.02 7.97
CA PHE A 233 -6.19 6.08 9.40
C PHE A 233 -5.82 4.78 10.09
N ILE A 234 -5.51 4.89 11.37
CA ILE A 234 -5.32 3.78 12.29
C ILE A 234 -6.33 3.95 13.40
N SER A 235 -7.08 2.89 13.68
CA SER A 235 -7.96 2.79 14.82
C SER A 235 -7.43 1.76 15.80
N LYS A 236 -7.46 2.08 17.09
CA LYS A 236 -7.23 1.11 18.18
C LYS A 236 -8.35 0.07 18.32
N SER A 237 -9.42 0.23 17.54
CA SER A 237 -10.59 -0.64 17.55
C SER A 237 -10.67 -1.45 16.27
N ASN A 238 -11.21 -2.66 16.38
CA ASN A 238 -11.51 -3.53 15.25
C ASN A 238 -12.91 -3.32 14.66
N LYS A 239 -13.68 -2.37 15.21
CA LYS A 239 -15.05 -2.09 14.76
C LYS A 239 -15.03 -1.34 13.43
N LYS A 240 -15.78 -1.84 12.45
CA LYS A 240 -15.87 -1.25 11.11
C LYS A 240 -16.36 0.20 11.12
N GLU A 241 -17.16 0.56 12.10
CA GLU A 241 -17.73 1.90 12.23
C GLU A 241 -16.77 2.89 12.90
N ASP A 242 -15.68 2.41 13.51
CA ASP A 242 -14.72 3.22 14.27
C ASP A 242 -13.65 3.82 13.35
N HIS A 243 -14.13 4.67 12.44
CA HIS A 243 -13.31 5.53 11.60
C HIS A 243 -13.90 6.95 11.66
N PRO A 244 -13.09 8.01 11.46
CA PRO A 244 -13.59 9.39 11.40
C PRO A 244 -14.72 9.50 10.39
N LYS A 245 -15.77 10.30 10.61
CA LYS A 245 -16.88 10.42 9.63
C LYS A 245 -16.70 11.59 8.68
N SER A 246 -15.92 12.58 9.08
CA SER A 246 -15.62 13.77 8.28
C SER A 246 -14.29 13.60 7.54
N PRO A 247 -14.15 14.19 6.34
CA PRO A 247 -12.85 14.36 5.70
C PRO A 247 -11.94 15.20 6.58
N VAL A 248 -10.65 14.84 6.63
CA VAL A 248 -9.68 15.62 7.38
C VAL A 248 -9.15 16.76 6.52
N ILE A 249 -9.40 18.00 6.92
CA ILE A 249 -8.97 19.17 6.14
C ILE A 249 -7.47 19.42 6.38
N VAL A 250 -6.67 19.24 5.32
CA VAL A 250 -5.28 19.69 5.30
C VAL A 250 -5.23 21.11 4.78
N MET A 251 -4.43 21.95 5.43
CA MET A 251 -4.17 23.29 4.93
C MET A 251 -3.57 23.24 3.52
N PRO A 252 -4.08 24.01 2.55
CA PRO A 252 -3.44 24.12 1.24
C PRO A 252 -1.96 24.48 1.39
N ASN A 253 -1.11 23.73 0.70
CA ASN A 253 0.31 24.03 0.57
C ASN A 253 0.59 24.57 -0.85
N LYS A 254 1.81 25.09 -1.07
CA LYS A 254 2.25 25.63 -2.36
C LYS A 254 2.08 24.64 -3.53
N ASP A 255 2.02 23.34 -3.24
CA ASP A 255 1.96 22.26 -4.22
C ASP A 255 0.53 21.76 -4.50
N THR A 256 -0.48 22.29 -3.80
CA THR A 256 -1.89 21.89 -3.95
C THR A 256 -2.80 23.11 -4.10
N LYS A 257 -3.50 23.19 -5.23
CA LYS A 257 -4.59 24.16 -5.44
C LYS A 257 -5.93 23.45 -5.33
N ILE A 258 -6.75 23.84 -4.36
CA ILE A 258 -8.11 23.31 -4.17
C ILE A 258 -9.11 24.32 -4.72
N LEU A 259 -10.00 23.88 -5.63
CA LEU A 259 -11.05 24.71 -6.23
C LEU A 259 -12.37 24.58 -5.47
N GLU A 260 -12.77 23.35 -5.16
CA GLU A 260 -13.89 23.05 -4.27
C GLU A 260 -13.47 22.03 -3.20
N GLY A 261 -14.00 22.19 -1.99
CA GLY A 261 -13.79 21.26 -0.88
C GLY A 261 -14.40 19.87 -1.12
N ARG A 262 -14.04 18.92 -0.26
CA ARG A 262 -14.52 17.53 -0.34
C ARG A 262 -16.01 17.43 -0.01
N LYS A 263 -16.79 16.81 -0.90
CA LYS A 263 -18.19 16.44 -0.64
C LYS A 263 -18.25 14.97 -0.21
N LYS A 264 -19.06 14.67 0.82
CA LYS A 264 -19.21 13.31 1.40
C LYS A 264 -19.57 12.23 0.37
N ALA A 265 -20.34 12.60 -0.67
CA ALA A 265 -20.71 11.69 -1.76
C ALA A 265 -19.50 11.13 -2.52
N MET A 266 -18.40 11.89 -2.59
CA MET A 266 -17.20 11.62 -3.39
C MET A 266 -16.12 10.83 -2.64
N MET A 267 -16.51 10.16 -1.55
CA MET A 267 -15.58 9.51 -0.63
C MET A 267 -16.00 8.06 -0.39
N ARG A 268 -15.03 7.15 -0.29
CA ARG A 268 -15.24 5.75 0.12
C ARG A 268 -14.19 5.38 1.15
N THR A 269 -14.61 4.71 2.22
CA THR A 269 -13.73 4.26 3.31
C THR A 269 -13.79 2.75 3.41
N HIS A 270 -12.62 2.12 3.50
CA HIS A 270 -12.43 0.68 3.58
C HIS A 270 -11.61 0.33 4.82
N GLN A 271 -12.05 -0.67 5.56
CA GLN A 271 -11.31 -1.22 6.68
C GLN A 271 -10.37 -2.32 6.16
N VAL A 272 -9.06 -2.09 6.26
CA VAL A 272 -8.00 -3.03 5.95
C VAL A 272 -7.66 -3.86 7.19
N PHE A 273 -8.02 -5.13 7.15
CA PHE A 273 -7.69 -6.08 8.21
C PHE A 273 -6.24 -6.55 8.06
N LEU A 274 -5.46 -6.39 9.13
CA LEU A 274 -4.08 -6.85 9.21
C LEU A 274 -3.98 -7.97 10.25
N ASP A 275 -3.46 -9.12 9.85
CA ASP A 275 -3.36 -10.28 10.74
C ASP A 275 -2.39 -10.03 11.89
N GLY A 276 -2.81 -10.39 13.10
CA GLY A 276 -2.09 -10.13 14.34
C GLY A 276 -2.10 -8.68 14.85
N PHE A 277 -2.75 -7.73 14.15
CA PHE A 277 -2.89 -6.35 14.63
C PHE A 277 -4.17 -6.21 15.45
N ASP A 278 -4.05 -5.76 16.71
CA ASP A 278 -5.20 -5.48 17.58
C ASP A 278 -5.74 -4.06 17.33
N GLY A 279 -6.25 -3.86 16.12
CA GLY A 279 -6.73 -2.59 15.62
C GLY A 279 -7.03 -2.66 14.13
N SER A 280 -7.40 -1.53 13.55
CA SER A 280 -7.76 -1.49 12.12
C SER A 280 -7.07 -0.35 11.39
N VAL A 281 -6.63 -0.66 10.18
CA VAL A 281 -6.23 0.37 9.23
C VAL A 281 -7.46 0.74 8.41
N PHE A 282 -7.75 2.01 8.25
CA PHE A 282 -8.77 2.47 7.32
C PHE A 282 -8.12 3.25 6.18
N VAL A 283 -8.47 2.87 4.96
CA VAL A 283 -8.09 3.60 3.75
C VAL A 283 -9.33 4.29 3.24
N ARG A 284 -9.26 5.60 3.10
CA ARG A 284 -10.33 6.36 2.48
C ARG A 284 -9.84 7.06 1.24
N VAL A 285 -10.55 6.84 0.15
CA VAL A 285 -10.25 7.43 -1.15
C VAL A 285 -11.30 8.47 -1.47
N SER A 286 -10.87 9.59 -2.04
CA SER A 286 -11.74 10.67 -2.50
C SER A 286 -11.17 11.35 -3.73
N LYS A 287 -12.02 11.97 -4.54
CA LYS A 287 -11.60 12.94 -5.57
C LYS A 287 -11.73 14.35 -4.99
N VAL A 288 -10.81 15.25 -5.32
CA VAL A 288 -10.83 16.65 -4.87
C VAL A 288 -10.66 17.54 -6.09
N GLN A 289 -11.58 18.50 -6.27
CA GLN A 289 -11.49 19.44 -7.38
C GLN A 289 -10.33 20.41 -7.16
N GLY A 290 -9.46 20.48 -8.16
CA GLY A 290 -8.18 21.16 -8.01
C GLY A 290 -7.06 20.48 -8.78
N THR A 291 -5.85 20.96 -8.52
CA THR A 291 -4.62 20.47 -9.13
C THR A 291 -3.54 20.33 -8.08
N ILE A 292 -2.61 19.41 -8.32
CA ILE A 292 -1.35 19.36 -7.58
C ILE A 292 -0.20 19.60 -8.56
N ASN A 293 0.86 20.27 -8.11
CA ASN A 293 2.01 20.62 -8.95
C ASN A 293 3.01 19.45 -9.10
N SER A 294 2.63 18.26 -8.65
CA SER A 294 3.45 17.06 -8.62
C SER A 294 2.60 15.85 -9.00
N HIS A 295 3.21 14.77 -9.45
CA HIS A 295 2.47 13.54 -9.75
C HIS A 295 1.88 12.90 -8.48
N ILE A 296 2.68 12.89 -7.43
CA ILE A 296 2.39 12.22 -6.16
C ILE A 296 2.89 13.12 -5.03
N ILE A 297 2.10 13.25 -3.97
CA ILE A 297 2.51 13.93 -2.74
C ILE A 297 2.13 13.06 -1.55
N PHE A 298 3.07 12.88 -0.62
CA PHE A 298 2.83 12.29 0.69
C PHE A 298 2.87 13.38 1.74
N GLU A 299 1.87 13.44 2.60
CA GLU A 299 1.76 14.47 3.64
C GLU A 299 1.60 13.83 5.01
N SER A 300 2.34 14.36 5.97
CA SER A 300 2.12 14.02 7.37
C SER A 300 0.83 14.65 7.86
N GLY A 301 0.16 13.97 8.79
CA GLY A 301 -1.06 14.47 9.39
C GLY A 301 -0.91 15.72 10.26
N GLN A 302 0.30 16.26 10.43
CA GLN A 302 0.58 17.29 11.42
C GLN A 302 -0.03 18.65 11.06
N ASN A 303 -0.10 18.98 9.76
CA ASN A 303 -0.61 20.26 9.24
C ASN A 303 -2.14 20.29 9.06
N ILE A 304 -2.85 19.55 9.92
CA ILE A 304 -4.29 19.36 9.84
C ILE A 304 -4.98 20.15 10.93
N ILE A 305 -5.98 20.92 10.49
CA ILE A 305 -6.93 21.58 11.35
C ILE A 305 -8.06 20.58 11.62
N PRO A 306 -8.39 20.28 12.89
CA PRO A 306 -9.60 19.52 13.20
C PRO A 306 -10.79 20.21 12.53
N SER A 307 -11.64 19.48 11.80
CA SER A 307 -12.89 20.09 11.33
C SER A 307 -13.67 20.51 12.58
N SER A 308 -13.83 21.80 12.81
CA SER A 308 -14.71 22.31 13.85
C SER A 308 -16.09 21.69 13.61
N LYS A 309 -16.63 21.05 14.64
CA LYS A 309 -17.99 20.49 14.63
C LYS A 309 -19.02 21.55 14.28
#